data_AF-A0A2E7ZIA5-F1
#
_entry.id   AF-A0A2E7ZIA5-F1
#
_cell.length_a   1.000
_cell.length_b   1.000
_cell.length_c   1.000
_cell.angle_alpha   90.00
_cell.angle_beta   90.00
_cell.angle_gamma   90.00
#
_symmetry.space_group_name_H-M   'P 1'
#
loop_
_entity.id
_entity.type
_entity.pdbx_description
1 polymer ?
#
loop_
_entity_poly.entity_id
_entity_poly.type
_entity_poly.pdbx_seq_one_letter_code
_entity_poly.pdbx_strand_id
1 'polypeptide(L)'
;MGYRKNLGIILIMTSLLLLGGCGWSMLMTSEERAAVAFKSGTEAYETAEFSQATGFFRQVPPESALYNQSVQMILKIPFQRGMQAFEMQDYDRSVREFRKIDKTSPDYEKAQRFLQYAIFAQQQDLYNDLKGEDRIKALGIMAEMAVELRDTDILSNSLETIGSELSQSSSASESEELMKMMENMISVTEDPEVRKNTLNQLLGDFKKLHQNPNLRPQMFNLIGQIKVGML
;
A
#
# COMPACT_ATOMS: atom_id res chain seq x y z
N MET A 1 -46.79 -51.13 -25.10
CA MET A 1 -45.56 -51.82 -24.60
C MET A 1 -44.30 -50.95 -24.75
N GLY A 2 -44.39 -49.61 -24.59
CA GLY A 2 -43.28 -48.67 -24.83
C GLY A 2 -42.81 -47.86 -23.61
N TYR A 3 -43.62 -47.72 -22.56
CA TYR A 3 -43.30 -46.88 -21.40
C TYR A 3 -42.37 -47.54 -20.36
N ARG A 4 -42.38 -48.88 -20.26
CA ARG A 4 -41.53 -49.61 -19.30
C ARG A 4 -40.04 -49.66 -19.69
N LYS A 5 -39.71 -49.58 -20.98
CA LYS A 5 -38.31 -49.55 -21.45
C LYS A 5 -37.64 -48.20 -21.20
N ASN A 6 -38.37 -47.10 -21.35
CA ASN A 6 -37.82 -45.75 -21.14
C ASN A 6 -37.59 -45.42 -19.66
N LEU A 7 -38.43 -45.93 -18.75
CA LEU A 7 -38.23 -45.73 -17.31
C LEU A 7 -36.95 -46.44 -16.79
N GLY A 8 -36.65 -47.64 -17.32
CA GLY A 8 -35.43 -48.38 -16.98
C GLY A 8 -34.15 -47.69 -17.45
N ILE A 9 -34.17 -47.11 -18.66
CA ILE A 9 -33.01 -46.37 -19.21
C ILE A 9 -32.79 -45.06 -18.43
N ILE A 10 -33.85 -44.36 -18.04
CA ILE A 10 -33.77 -43.12 -17.24
C ILE A 10 -33.24 -43.41 -15.81
N LEU A 11 -33.65 -44.52 -15.19
CA LEU A 11 -33.14 -44.95 -13.88
C LEU A 11 -31.66 -45.38 -13.93
N ILE A 12 -31.22 -46.01 -15.02
CA ILE A 12 -29.81 -46.38 -15.20
C ILE A 12 -28.94 -45.12 -15.40
N MET A 13 -29.39 -44.15 -16.21
CA MET A 13 -28.65 -42.90 -16.44
C MET A 13 -28.59 -42.00 -15.19
N THR A 14 -29.65 -41.97 -14.37
CA THR A 14 -29.63 -41.24 -13.08
C THR A 14 -28.78 -41.93 -12.02
N SER A 15 -28.70 -43.27 -12.03
CA SER A 15 -27.78 -44.01 -11.15
C SER A 15 -26.30 -43.85 -11.52
N LEU A 16 -25.97 -43.68 -12.81
CA LEU A 16 -24.61 -43.39 -13.29
C LEU A 16 -24.17 -41.95 -12.96
N LEU A 17 -25.09 -40.99 -12.91
CA LEU A 17 -24.81 -39.61 -12.51
C LEU A 17 -24.64 -39.44 -10.99
N LEU A 18 -25.29 -40.28 -10.18
CA LEU A 18 -25.17 -40.24 -8.71
C LEU A 18 -23.91 -40.94 -8.17
N LEU A 19 -23.27 -41.81 -8.96
CA LEU A 19 -22.02 -42.49 -8.58
C LEU A 19 -20.74 -41.77 -9.06
N GLY A 20 -20.87 -40.71 -9.88
CA GLY A 20 -19.73 -39.97 -10.44
C GLY A 20 -19.16 -38.87 -9.55
N GLY A 21 -19.84 -38.49 -8.46
CA GLY A 21 -19.53 -37.24 -7.75
C GLY A 21 -18.45 -37.30 -6.66
N CYS A 22 -18.14 -38.48 -6.11
CA CYS A 22 -17.24 -38.57 -4.94
C CYS A 22 -16.11 -39.61 -5.07
N GLY A 23 -15.99 -40.31 -6.21
CA GLY A 23 -15.02 -41.41 -6.38
C GLY A 23 -13.72 -41.05 -7.12
N TRP A 24 -13.68 -39.94 -7.86
CA TRP A 24 -12.52 -39.62 -8.71
C TRP A 24 -11.28 -39.23 -7.90
N SER A 25 -11.45 -38.62 -6.74
CA SER A 25 -10.33 -38.24 -5.85
C SER A 25 -9.68 -39.43 -5.15
N MET A 26 -10.37 -40.57 -5.00
CA MET A 26 -9.79 -41.81 -4.45
C MET A 26 -8.96 -42.61 -5.46
N LEU A 27 -9.14 -42.35 -6.77
CA LEU A 27 -8.40 -43.04 -7.83
C LEU A 27 -7.12 -42.30 -8.25
N MET A 28 -6.92 -41.07 -7.76
CA MET A 28 -5.74 -40.28 -8.04
C MET A 28 -4.60 -40.59 -7.08
N THR A 29 -3.38 -40.59 -7.61
CA THR A 29 -2.16 -40.56 -6.81
C THR A 29 -2.09 -39.29 -5.96
N SER A 30 -1.23 -39.30 -4.94
CA SER A 30 -0.97 -38.09 -4.14
C SER A 30 -0.47 -36.92 -5.01
N GLU A 31 0.34 -37.23 -6.02
CA GLU A 31 0.93 -36.21 -6.90
C GLU A 31 -0.09 -35.64 -7.88
N GLU A 32 -1.00 -36.46 -8.42
CA GLU A 32 -2.11 -35.97 -9.26
C GLU A 32 -3.05 -35.06 -8.47
N ARG A 33 -3.36 -35.40 -7.21
CA ARG A 33 -4.16 -34.51 -6.35
C ARG A 33 -3.44 -33.20 -6.05
N ALA A 34 -2.14 -33.25 -5.80
CA ALA A 34 -1.31 -32.05 -5.62
C ALA A 34 -1.32 -31.16 -6.87
N ALA A 35 -1.18 -31.75 -8.06
CA ALA A 35 -1.22 -31.02 -9.32
C ALA A 35 -2.58 -30.36 -9.58
N VAL A 36 -3.69 -31.06 -9.30
CA VAL A 36 -5.05 -30.48 -9.40
C VAL A 36 -5.23 -29.33 -8.43
N ALA A 37 -4.84 -29.51 -7.16
CA ALA A 37 -4.93 -28.45 -6.16
C ALA A 37 -4.09 -27.22 -6.55
N PHE A 38 -2.85 -27.42 -7.00
CA PHE A 38 -1.99 -26.33 -7.46
C PHE A 38 -2.57 -25.59 -8.65
N LYS A 39 -3.12 -26.32 -9.63
CA LYS A 39 -3.78 -25.74 -10.81
C LYS A 39 -5.01 -24.91 -10.41
N SER A 40 -5.91 -25.46 -9.60
CA SER A 40 -7.09 -24.74 -9.11
C SER A 40 -6.70 -23.52 -8.28
N GLY A 41 -5.62 -23.60 -7.51
CA GLY A 41 -5.06 -22.46 -6.78
C GLY A 41 -4.59 -21.35 -7.71
N THR A 42 -3.90 -21.72 -8.79
CA THR A 42 -3.43 -20.78 -9.82
C THR A 42 -4.59 -20.11 -10.55
N GLU A 43 -5.60 -20.87 -10.98
CA GLU A 43 -6.80 -20.34 -11.63
C GLU A 43 -7.58 -19.37 -10.71
N ALA A 44 -7.75 -19.73 -9.43
CA ALA A 44 -8.37 -18.85 -8.45
C ALA A 44 -7.53 -17.59 -8.17
N TYR A 45 -6.20 -17.70 -8.21
CA TYR A 45 -5.30 -16.55 -8.05
C TYR A 45 -5.42 -15.57 -9.23
N GLU A 46 -5.42 -16.09 -10.46
CA GLU A 46 -5.55 -15.29 -11.69
C GLU A 46 -6.90 -14.57 -11.79
N THR A 47 -7.94 -15.14 -11.19
CA THR A 47 -9.29 -14.55 -11.12
C THR A 47 -9.51 -13.68 -9.87
N ALA A 48 -8.45 -13.38 -9.11
CA ALA A 48 -8.48 -12.59 -7.87
C ALA A 48 -9.35 -13.20 -6.73
N GLU A 49 -9.70 -14.48 -6.83
CA GLU A 49 -10.39 -15.27 -5.80
C GLU A 49 -9.40 -15.74 -4.73
N PHE A 50 -8.66 -14.81 -4.12
CA PHE A 50 -7.49 -15.08 -3.30
C PHE A 50 -7.74 -15.98 -2.09
N SER A 51 -8.95 -15.95 -1.51
CA SER A 51 -9.31 -16.84 -0.41
C SER A 51 -9.42 -18.29 -0.88
N GLN A 52 -10.01 -18.52 -2.06
CA GLN A 52 -10.09 -19.83 -2.68
C GLN A 52 -8.70 -20.31 -3.10
N ALA A 53 -7.90 -19.42 -3.72
CA ALA A 53 -6.52 -19.70 -4.11
C ALA A 53 -5.68 -20.20 -2.92
N THR A 54 -5.72 -19.49 -1.79
CA THR A 54 -5.04 -19.91 -0.55
C THR A 54 -5.51 -21.29 -0.09
N GLY A 55 -6.82 -21.55 -0.15
CA GLY A 55 -7.42 -22.84 0.21
C GLY A 55 -6.92 -23.99 -0.65
N PHE A 56 -6.79 -23.79 -1.96
CA PHE A 56 -6.28 -24.79 -2.89
C PHE A 56 -4.76 -25.00 -2.74
N PHE A 57 -3.96 -23.94 -2.64
CA PHE A 57 -2.51 -24.08 -2.45
C PHE A 57 -2.16 -24.83 -1.14
N ARG A 58 -2.94 -24.65 -0.07
CA ARG A 58 -2.75 -25.38 1.20
C ARG A 58 -3.08 -26.87 1.12
N GLN A 59 -3.78 -27.32 0.08
CA GLN A 59 -4.05 -28.75 -0.14
C GLN A 59 -2.87 -29.49 -0.79
N VAL A 60 -1.86 -28.76 -1.28
CA VAL A 60 -0.64 -29.36 -1.81
C VAL A 60 0.21 -29.87 -0.63
N PRO A 61 0.49 -31.19 -0.55
CA PRO A 61 1.15 -31.78 0.59
C PRO A 61 2.67 -31.51 0.59
N PRO A 62 3.35 -31.45 1.75
CA PRO A 62 4.78 -31.16 1.86
C PRO A 62 5.72 -32.04 1.03
N GLU A 63 5.31 -33.26 0.73
CA GLU A 63 6.09 -34.26 0.00
C GLU A 63 6.01 -34.08 -1.53
N SER A 64 5.09 -33.25 -2.02
CA SER A 64 4.95 -32.97 -3.45
C SER A 64 6.05 -32.05 -3.95
N ALA A 65 6.48 -32.25 -5.20
CA ALA A 65 7.40 -31.33 -5.88
C ALA A 65 6.83 -29.90 -6.01
N LEU A 66 5.50 -29.75 -5.92
CA LEU A 66 4.80 -28.46 -6.02
C LEU A 66 4.64 -27.72 -4.68
N TYR A 67 5.01 -28.33 -3.55
CA TYR A 67 4.79 -27.74 -2.24
C TYR A 67 5.43 -26.36 -2.10
N ASN A 68 6.72 -26.26 -2.40
CA ASN A 68 7.45 -25.00 -2.30
C ASN A 68 6.86 -23.93 -3.22
N GLN A 69 6.41 -24.31 -4.43
CA GLN A 69 5.75 -23.36 -5.34
C GLN A 69 4.41 -22.89 -4.76
N SER A 70 3.63 -23.78 -4.15
CA SER A 70 2.36 -23.46 -3.50
C SER A 70 2.55 -22.49 -2.34
N VAL A 71 3.58 -22.70 -1.51
CA VAL A 71 3.95 -21.79 -0.42
C VAL A 71 4.33 -20.42 -0.99
N GLN A 72 5.13 -20.36 -2.05
CA GLN A 72 5.49 -19.10 -2.70
C GLN A 72 4.27 -18.36 -3.27
N MET A 73 3.31 -19.08 -3.85
CA MET A 73 2.07 -18.48 -4.32
C MET A 73 1.23 -17.91 -3.17
N ILE A 74 1.16 -18.60 -2.02
CA ILE A 74 0.48 -18.08 -0.82
C ILE A 74 1.14 -16.78 -0.32
N LEU A 75 2.48 -16.69 -0.34
CA LEU A 75 3.20 -15.49 0.09
C LEU A 75 2.95 -14.26 -0.82
N LYS A 76 2.59 -14.46 -2.09
CA LYS A 76 2.23 -13.38 -3.02
C LYS A 76 0.83 -12.82 -2.79
N ILE A 77 -0.07 -13.60 -2.18
CA ILE A 77 -1.50 -13.23 -2.06
C ILE A 77 -1.73 -11.92 -1.29
N PRO A 78 -1.10 -11.67 -0.12
CA PRO A 78 -1.30 -10.41 0.58
C PRO A 78 -0.92 -9.18 -0.25
N PHE A 79 0.14 -9.29 -1.07
CA PHE A 79 0.54 -8.21 -1.97
C PHE A 79 -0.55 -7.89 -2.99
N GLN A 80 -1.11 -8.92 -3.65
CA GLN A 80 -2.18 -8.72 -4.62
C GLN A 80 -3.46 -8.14 -3.99
N ARG A 81 -3.84 -8.61 -2.79
CA ARG A 81 -4.97 -8.06 -2.05
C ARG A 81 -4.75 -6.59 -1.67
N GLY A 82 -3.54 -6.25 -1.24
CA GLY A 82 -3.15 -4.88 -0.90
C GLY A 82 -3.21 -3.96 -2.12
N MET A 83 -2.71 -4.42 -3.26
CA MET A 83 -2.79 -3.71 -4.54
C MET A 83 -4.22 -3.50 -5.01
N GLN A 84 -5.05 -4.54 -5.00
CA GLN A 84 -6.46 -4.42 -5.37
C GLN A 84 -7.19 -3.39 -4.48
N ALA A 85 -6.96 -3.42 -3.17
CA ALA A 85 -7.53 -2.45 -2.26
C ALA A 85 -6.98 -1.03 -2.51
N PHE A 86 -5.68 -0.91 -2.81
CA PHE A 86 -5.04 0.37 -3.16
C PHE A 86 -5.65 0.99 -4.41
N GLU A 87 -5.84 0.21 -5.47
CA GLU A 87 -6.47 0.65 -6.72
C GLU A 87 -7.94 1.05 -6.52
N MET A 88 -8.64 0.41 -5.59
CA MET A 88 -9.98 0.78 -5.17
C MET A 88 -10.02 1.97 -4.19
N GLN A 89 -8.85 2.52 -3.82
CA GLN A 89 -8.70 3.56 -2.80
C GLN A 89 -9.22 3.16 -1.40
N ASP A 90 -9.40 1.86 -1.14
CA ASP A 90 -9.65 1.31 0.20
C ASP A 90 -8.31 1.19 0.94
N TYR A 91 -7.76 2.34 1.32
CA TYR A 91 -6.43 2.42 1.96
C TYR A 91 -6.40 1.70 3.31
N ASP A 92 -7.51 1.65 4.04
CA ASP A 92 -7.67 0.87 5.26
C ASP A 92 -7.39 -0.62 5.02
N ARG A 93 -8.01 -1.20 4.01
CA ARG A 93 -7.78 -2.60 3.64
C ARG A 93 -6.40 -2.79 3.05
N SER A 94 -5.93 -1.85 2.23
CA SER A 94 -4.60 -1.88 1.62
C SER A 94 -3.49 -1.98 2.68
N VAL A 95 -3.51 -1.09 3.69
CA VAL A 95 -2.58 -1.09 4.82
C VAL A 95 -2.62 -2.41 5.58
N ARG A 96 -3.81 -2.96 5.85
CA ARG A 96 -3.95 -4.24 6.55
C ARG A 96 -3.33 -5.40 5.78
N GLU A 97 -3.44 -5.42 4.46
CA GLU A 97 -2.89 -6.50 3.63
C GLU A 97 -1.38 -6.36 3.44
N PHE A 98 -0.87 -5.16 3.17
CA PHE A 98 0.58 -4.93 3.02
C PHE A 98 1.36 -5.23 4.31
N ARG A 99 0.79 -4.94 5.50
CA ARG A 99 1.42 -5.27 6.79
C ARG A 99 1.60 -6.77 7.05
N LYS A 100 0.92 -7.64 6.30
CA LYS A 100 1.09 -9.11 6.41
C LYS A 100 2.33 -9.62 5.68
N ILE A 101 2.95 -8.78 4.85
CA ILE A 101 4.08 -9.17 4.01
C ILE A 101 5.35 -9.03 4.83
N ASP A 102 5.99 -10.15 5.13
CA ASP A 102 7.27 -10.18 5.82
C ASP A 102 8.45 -10.06 4.83
N LYS A 103 9.64 -9.80 5.38
CA LYS A 103 10.89 -9.58 4.65
C LYS A 103 11.38 -10.75 3.79
N THR A 104 10.82 -11.95 3.95
CA THR A 104 11.16 -13.11 3.13
C THR A 104 10.36 -13.16 1.83
N SER A 105 9.29 -12.37 1.72
CA SER A 105 8.53 -12.24 0.48
C SER A 105 9.34 -11.50 -0.59
N PRO A 106 9.34 -11.96 -1.85
CA PRO A 106 9.96 -11.22 -2.94
C PRO A 106 9.31 -9.86 -3.19
N ASP A 107 8.06 -9.67 -2.76
CA ASP A 107 7.31 -8.42 -2.91
C ASP A 107 7.50 -7.45 -1.73
N TYR A 108 8.34 -7.78 -0.74
CA TYR A 108 8.43 -7.00 0.50
C TYR A 108 8.78 -5.53 0.28
N GLU A 109 9.85 -5.22 -0.46
CA GLU A 109 10.27 -3.82 -0.69
C GLU A 109 9.18 -3.03 -1.41
N LYS A 110 8.56 -3.63 -2.43
CA LYS A 110 7.45 -3.05 -3.17
C LYS A 110 6.26 -2.81 -2.25
N ALA A 111 5.92 -3.79 -1.39
CA ALA A 111 4.85 -3.68 -0.40
C ALA A 111 5.09 -2.57 0.60
N GLN A 112 6.32 -2.40 1.10
CA GLN A 112 6.65 -1.31 2.04
C GLN A 112 6.45 0.05 1.38
N ARG A 113 6.84 0.19 0.10
CA ARG A 113 6.60 1.44 -0.65
C ARG A 113 5.10 1.73 -0.81
N PHE A 114 4.29 0.76 -1.22
CA PHE A 114 2.84 0.95 -1.32
C PHE A 114 2.15 1.17 0.03
N LEU A 115 2.67 0.55 1.10
CA LEU A 115 2.21 0.78 2.46
C LEU A 115 2.41 2.25 2.86
N GLN A 116 3.55 2.85 2.54
CA GLN A 116 3.79 4.28 2.78
C GLN A 116 2.81 5.16 2.00
N TYR A 117 2.58 4.90 0.71
CA TYR A 117 1.58 5.66 -0.07
C TYR A 117 0.17 5.53 0.54
N ALA A 118 -0.22 4.33 0.98
CA ALA A 118 -1.54 4.10 1.57
C ALA A 118 -1.70 4.82 2.92
N ILE A 119 -0.68 4.79 3.78
CA ILE A 119 -0.69 5.54 5.05
C ILE A 119 -0.68 7.04 4.78
N PHE A 120 0.07 7.52 3.78
CA PHE A 120 0.04 8.92 3.35
C PHE A 120 -1.37 9.38 3.00
N ALA A 121 -2.09 8.59 2.19
CA ALA A 121 -3.47 8.90 1.84
C ALA A 121 -4.39 8.96 3.08
N GLN A 122 -4.26 7.99 4.01
CA GLN A 122 -5.02 8.03 5.27
C GLN A 122 -4.70 9.28 6.11
N GLN A 123 -3.42 9.68 6.19
CA GLN A 123 -3.04 10.88 6.94
C GLN A 123 -3.51 12.16 6.26
N GLN A 124 -3.56 12.18 4.92
CA GLN A 124 -4.12 13.29 4.16
C GLN A 124 -5.61 13.48 4.47
N ASP A 125 -6.39 12.39 4.53
CA ASP A 125 -7.80 12.44 4.93
C ASP A 125 -7.96 12.96 6.36
N LEU A 126 -7.17 12.41 7.29
CA LEU A 126 -7.15 12.89 8.68
C LEU A 126 -6.76 14.36 8.79
N TYR A 127 -5.74 14.81 8.05
CA TYR A 127 -5.31 16.21 8.02
C TYR A 127 -6.43 17.15 7.59
N ASN A 128 -7.25 16.74 6.62
CA ASN A 128 -8.38 17.52 6.13
C ASN A 128 -9.52 17.63 7.18
N ASP A 129 -9.70 16.59 8.00
CA ASP A 129 -10.76 16.52 9.01
C ASP A 129 -10.36 17.14 10.37
N LEU A 130 -9.07 17.08 10.71
CA LEU A 130 -8.53 17.52 11.99
C LEU A 130 -8.29 19.04 12.05
N LYS A 131 -8.04 19.55 13.26
CA LYS A 131 -7.71 20.97 13.52
C LYS A 131 -6.65 21.09 14.59
N GLY A 132 -5.98 22.25 14.61
CA GLY A 132 -4.98 22.58 15.63
C GLY A 132 -3.85 21.56 15.70
N GLU A 133 -3.42 21.20 16.90
CA GLU A 133 -2.27 20.33 17.15
C GLU A 133 -2.38 18.97 16.45
N ASP A 134 -3.55 18.33 16.46
CA ASP A 134 -3.71 17.02 15.85
C ASP A 134 -3.61 17.06 14.31
N ARG A 135 -4.00 18.19 13.70
CA ARG A 135 -3.78 18.43 12.27
C ARG A 135 -2.30 18.55 11.94
N ILE A 136 -1.54 19.27 12.78
CA ILE A 136 -0.09 19.42 12.61
C ILE A 136 0.63 18.09 12.82
N LYS A 137 0.16 17.24 13.75
CA LYS A 137 0.68 15.86 13.92
C LYS A 137 0.45 15.01 12.67
N ALA A 138 -0.75 15.03 12.10
CA ALA A 138 -1.03 14.30 10.85
C ALA A 138 -0.11 14.77 9.71
N LEU A 139 0.07 16.09 9.58
CA LEU A 139 1.00 16.68 8.61
C LEU A 139 2.46 16.28 8.86
N GLY A 140 2.88 16.16 10.12
CA GLY A 140 4.21 15.67 10.47
C GLY A 140 4.46 14.24 9.98
N ILE A 141 3.47 13.35 10.16
CA ILE A 141 3.56 11.97 9.64
C ILE A 141 3.63 11.98 8.10
N MET A 142 2.82 12.82 7.45
CA MET A 142 2.87 13.00 5.99
C MET A 142 4.26 13.47 5.52
N ALA A 143 4.86 14.44 6.22
CA ALA A 143 6.18 14.97 5.88
C ALA A 143 7.28 13.90 6.01
N GLU A 144 7.24 13.09 7.06
CA GLU A 144 8.16 11.96 7.24
C GLU A 144 8.04 10.96 6.09
N MET A 145 6.81 10.57 5.72
CA MET A 145 6.59 9.67 4.59
C MET A 145 7.03 10.28 3.25
N ALA A 146 6.83 11.58 3.04
CA ALA A 146 7.28 12.27 1.84
C ALA A 146 8.81 12.19 1.69
N VAL A 147 9.55 12.36 2.79
CA VAL A 147 11.01 12.21 2.83
C VAL A 147 11.44 10.79 2.48
N GLU A 148 10.74 9.78 3.01
CA GLU A 148 11.04 8.37 2.74
C GLU A 148 10.73 7.95 1.29
N LEU A 149 9.59 8.41 0.75
CA LEU A 149 9.13 8.06 -0.59
C LEU A 149 10.00 8.69 -1.70
N ARG A 150 10.56 9.89 -1.42
CA ARG A 150 11.32 10.72 -2.37
C ARG A 150 10.59 10.94 -3.69
N ASP A 151 9.28 10.99 -3.61
CA ASP A 151 8.40 11.24 -4.74
C ASP A 151 8.22 12.75 -4.88
N THR A 152 8.62 13.30 -6.03
CA THR A 152 8.67 14.75 -6.26
C THR A 152 7.30 15.41 -6.09
N ASP A 153 6.23 14.74 -6.53
CA ASP A 153 4.88 15.29 -6.44
C ASP A 153 4.40 15.32 -4.98
N ILE A 154 4.68 14.26 -4.22
CA ILE A 154 4.38 14.20 -2.79
C ILE A 154 5.20 15.24 -2.01
N LEU A 155 6.49 15.36 -2.30
CA LEU A 155 7.36 16.37 -1.69
C LEU A 155 6.83 17.78 -1.97
N SER A 156 6.50 18.08 -3.23
CA SER A 156 5.98 19.39 -3.64
C SER A 156 4.67 19.73 -2.93
N ASN A 157 3.68 18.84 -2.98
CA ASN A 157 2.35 19.07 -2.38
C ASN A 157 2.44 19.20 -0.85
N SER A 158 3.28 18.39 -0.22
CA SER A 158 3.47 18.43 1.24
C SER A 158 4.21 19.71 1.65
N LEU A 159 5.23 20.16 0.89
CA LEU A 159 5.93 21.43 1.15
C LEU A 159 4.99 22.63 1.01
N GLU A 160 4.14 22.64 -0.02
CA GLU A 160 3.12 23.68 -0.21
C GLU A 160 2.16 23.73 0.98
N THR A 161 1.68 22.56 1.42
CA THR A 161 0.78 22.41 2.57
C THR A 161 1.43 22.93 3.85
N ILE A 162 2.66 22.51 4.14
CA ILE A 162 3.43 22.96 5.30
C ILE A 162 3.62 24.48 5.27
N GLY A 163 3.94 25.06 4.12
CA GLY A 163 4.15 26.49 4.05
C GLY A 163 2.84 27.27 4.20
N SER A 164 1.70 26.71 3.75
CA SER A 164 0.38 27.29 3.99
C SER A 164 0.07 27.31 5.49
N GLU A 165 0.30 26.20 6.20
CA GLU A 165 0.19 26.16 7.66
C GLU A 165 1.14 27.14 8.34
N LEU A 166 2.39 27.25 7.87
CA LEU A 166 3.39 28.17 8.43
C LEU A 166 2.94 29.63 8.30
N SER A 167 2.34 30.00 7.17
CA SER A 167 1.79 31.33 6.93
C SER A 167 0.64 31.66 7.90
N GLN A 168 -0.17 30.66 8.25
CA GLN A 168 -1.33 30.79 9.13
C GLN A 168 -0.97 30.63 10.62
N SER A 169 0.17 30.02 10.92
CA SER A 169 0.58 29.71 12.28
C SER A 169 0.65 30.95 13.17
N SER A 170 0.11 30.86 14.38
CA SER A 170 0.13 31.96 15.36
C SER A 170 1.11 31.72 16.50
N SER A 171 1.67 30.50 16.61
CA SER A 171 2.56 30.12 17.70
C SER A 171 3.98 29.87 17.21
N ALA A 172 4.96 30.25 18.04
CA ALA A 172 6.37 30.04 17.75
C ALA A 172 6.72 28.54 17.65
N SER A 173 6.14 27.71 18.54
CA SER A 173 6.39 26.27 18.59
C SER A 173 5.91 25.57 17.33
N GLU A 174 4.69 25.86 16.89
CA GLU A 174 4.13 25.27 15.67
C GLU A 174 4.91 25.73 14.42
N SER A 175 5.29 27.01 14.36
CA SER A 175 6.14 27.51 13.28
C SER A 175 7.51 26.82 13.25
N GLU A 176 8.09 26.51 14.40
CA GLU A 176 9.36 25.77 14.51
C GLU A 176 9.22 24.33 14.00
N GLU A 177 8.15 23.64 14.38
CA GLU A 177 7.84 22.28 13.90
C GLU A 177 7.65 22.26 12.39
N LEU A 178 6.85 23.18 11.84
CA LEU A 178 6.61 23.28 10.41
C LEU A 178 7.90 23.58 9.63
N MET A 179 8.74 24.50 10.13
CA MET A 179 10.03 24.79 9.51
C MET A 179 10.98 23.59 9.54
N LYS A 180 10.95 22.79 10.62
CA LYS A 180 11.73 21.54 10.71
C LYS A 180 11.25 20.51 9.69
N MET A 181 9.94 20.39 9.49
CA MET A 181 9.38 19.53 8.43
C MET A 181 9.86 19.99 7.04
N MET A 182 9.77 21.30 6.74
CA MET A 182 10.28 21.86 5.47
C MET A 182 11.77 21.57 5.28
N GLU A 183 12.59 21.78 6.31
CA GLU A 183 14.03 21.54 6.25
C GLU A 183 14.36 20.08 5.91
N ASN A 184 13.72 19.13 6.60
CA ASN A 184 13.91 17.71 6.33
C ASN A 184 13.54 17.35 4.88
N MET A 185 12.43 17.88 4.38
CA MET A 185 11.98 17.62 3.00
C MET A 185 12.88 18.27 1.95
N ILE A 186 13.31 19.51 2.17
CA ILE A 186 14.24 20.20 1.29
C ILE A 186 15.60 19.50 1.24
N SER A 187 16.03 18.85 2.31
CA SER A 187 17.30 18.11 2.33
C SER A 187 17.35 16.95 1.32
N VAL A 188 16.19 16.39 0.94
CA VAL A 188 16.07 15.28 -0.03
C VAL A 188 15.43 15.69 -1.35
N THR A 189 15.00 16.95 -1.50
CA THR A 189 14.36 17.44 -2.73
C THR A 189 15.41 17.78 -3.77
N GLU A 190 15.45 17.11 -4.91
CA GLU A 190 16.42 17.42 -5.98
C GLU A 190 15.86 18.41 -7.02
N ASP A 191 14.54 18.48 -7.15
CA ASP A 191 13.87 19.31 -8.15
C ASP A 191 14.07 20.82 -7.87
N PRO A 192 14.73 21.57 -8.79
CA PRO A 192 14.97 23.00 -8.60
C PRO A 192 13.71 23.86 -8.56
N GLU A 193 12.64 23.45 -9.25
CA GLU A 193 11.38 24.20 -9.27
C GLU A 193 10.63 24.01 -7.94
N VAL A 194 10.62 22.80 -7.38
CA VAL A 194 10.08 22.56 -6.03
C VAL A 194 10.83 23.39 -4.98
N ARG A 195 12.17 23.41 -5.07
CA ARG A 195 13.03 24.26 -4.23
C ARG A 195 12.68 25.74 -4.38
N LYS A 196 12.58 26.24 -5.61
CA LYS A 196 12.25 27.64 -5.91
C LYS A 196 10.88 28.04 -5.39
N ASN A 197 9.87 27.18 -5.54
CA ASN A 197 8.52 27.42 -5.03
C ASN A 197 8.52 27.51 -3.50
N THR A 198 9.22 26.59 -2.83
CA THR A 198 9.39 26.61 -1.37
C THR A 198 10.10 27.89 -0.91
N LEU A 199 11.14 28.34 -1.63
CA LEU A 199 11.81 29.60 -1.32
C LEU A 199 10.87 30.79 -1.43
N ASN A 200 10.09 30.87 -2.52
CA ASN A 200 9.15 31.97 -2.73
C ASN A 200 8.13 32.06 -1.60
N GLN A 201 7.61 30.92 -1.14
CA GLN A 201 6.70 30.84 -0.02
C GLN A 201 7.35 31.34 1.28
N LEU A 202 8.55 30.85 1.60
CA LEU A 202 9.31 31.27 2.79
C LEU A 202 9.63 32.77 2.77
N LEU A 203 9.93 33.33 1.60
CA LEU A 203 10.18 34.76 1.43
C LEU A 203 8.91 35.61 1.57
N GLY A 204 7.75 35.07 1.19
CA GLY A 204 6.44 35.71 1.43
C GLY A 204 6.19 35.97 2.91
N ASP A 205 6.55 35.01 3.77
CA ASP A 205 6.39 35.10 5.22
C ASP A 205 7.62 35.66 5.95
N PHE A 206 8.64 36.11 5.23
CA PHE A 206 9.94 36.50 5.80
C PHE A 206 9.82 37.48 6.96
N LYS A 207 8.98 38.52 6.83
CA LYS A 207 8.83 39.53 7.87
C LYS A 207 8.32 38.92 9.18
N LYS A 208 7.31 38.04 9.09
CA LYS A 208 6.71 37.35 10.23
C LYS A 208 7.73 36.44 10.91
N LEU A 209 8.42 35.61 10.12
CA LEU A 209 9.41 34.67 10.63
C LEU A 209 10.65 35.37 11.22
N HIS A 210 11.15 36.42 10.56
CA HIS A 210 12.30 37.20 11.01
C HIS A 210 12.06 37.91 12.36
N GLN A 211 10.81 38.34 12.60
CA GLN A 211 10.42 39.00 13.85
C GLN A 211 10.53 38.07 15.07
N ASN A 212 10.47 36.75 14.87
CA ASN A 212 10.69 35.77 15.93
C ASN A 212 12.19 35.42 16.06
N PRO A 213 12.87 35.82 17.15
CA PRO A 213 14.30 35.56 17.31
C PRO A 213 14.67 34.07 17.32
N ASN A 214 13.75 33.20 17.75
CA ASN A 214 13.99 31.76 17.84
C ASN A 214 13.96 31.08 16.46
N LEU A 215 13.11 31.57 15.55
CA LEU A 215 12.97 31.02 14.20
C LEU A 215 13.99 31.58 13.21
N ARG A 216 14.51 32.78 13.48
CA ARG A 216 15.40 33.50 12.57
C ARG A 216 16.62 32.69 12.10
N PRO A 217 17.37 32.00 12.97
CA PRO A 217 18.52 31.18 12.53
C PRO A 217 18.09 30.06 11.57
N GLN A 218 17.01 29.34 11.92
CA GLN A 218 16.49 28.24 11.10
C GLN A 218 15.98 28.74 9.74
N MET A 219 15.32 29.89 9.71
CA MET A 219 14.83 30.51 8.47
C MET A 219 16.00 30.82 7.53
N PHE A 220 17.07 31.45 8.03
CA PHE A 220 18.24 31.75 7.20
C PHE A 220 18.97 30.48 6.74
N ASN A 221 19.08 29.47 7.61
CA ASN A 221 19.64 28.16 7.24
C ASN A 221 18.83 27.53 6.09
N LEU A 222 17.51 27.47 6.22
CA LEU A 222 16.62 26.92 5.21
C LEU A 222 16.72 27.68 3.87
N ILE A 223 16.72 29.02 3.90
CA ILE A 223 16.95 29.85 2.70
C ILE A 223 18.30 29.50 2.06
N GLY A 224 19.35 29.34 2.87
CA GLY A 224 20.68 28.96 2.41
C GLY A 224 20.69 27.61 1.72
N GLN A 225 20.13 26.58 2.37
CA GLN A 225 20.03 25.22 1.83
C GLN A 225 19.25 25.17 0.52
N ILE A 226 18.14 25.89 0.43
CA ILE A 226 17.34 25.96 -0.79
C ILE A 226 18.15 26.59 -1.91
N LYS A 227 18.81 27.74 -1.66
CA LYS A 227 19.62 28.45 -2.65
C LYS A 227 20.80 27.62 -3.15
N VAL A 228 21.53 26.97 -2.25
CA VAL A 228 22.66 26.12 -2.62
C VAL A 228 22.21 24.93 -3.47
N GLY A 229 21.06 24.33 -3.14
CA GLY A 229 20.52 23.21 -3.94
C GLY A 229 19.91 23.60 -5.28
N MET A 230 19.86 24.89 -5.64
CA MET A 230 19.45 25.37 -6.97
C MET A 230 20.63 25.75 -7.88
N LEU A 231 21.86 25.72 -7.37
CA LEU A 231 23.10 25.99 -8.11
C LEU A 231 23.57 24.74 -8.86
#